data_AF-A0A6L7LFN3-F1
#
_entry.id   AF-A0A6L7LFN3-F1
#
_cell.length_a   1.000
_cell.length_b   1.000
_cell.length_c   1.000
_cell.angle_alpha   90.00
_cell.angle_beta   90.00
_cell.angle_gamma   90.00
#
_symmetry.space_group_name_H-M   'P 1'
#
loop_
_entity.id
_entity.type
_entity.pdbx_description
1 polymer ?
#
loop_
_entity_poly.entity_id
_entity_poly.type
_entity_poly.pdbx_seq_one_letter_code
_entity_poly.pdbx_strand_id
1 'polypeptide(L)'
;MVDPGDTSFEGSDIGFFLNGIPARTTAVYQSGKLERTFDILFTDYPTPLPTHTPIPTNTPIPTPTNTPAPTPTHTPVPPTSTPAPTQTPIPTPVPTNTPVPTPTSALVPTPVPATPVQSEPTPTATAPAEESGGCFSAAQVSPLTGAVNALLLMAPLGLIFGLRSARRRER
;
A
#
# COMPACT_ATOMS: atom_id res chain seq x y z
N MET A 1 -7.10 1.83 -38.66
CA MET A 1 -7.97 2.87 -38.08
C MET A 1 -8.14 3.91 -39.16
N VAL A 2 -9.36 4.13 -39.65
CA VAL A 2 -9.63 5.10 -40.72
C VAL A 2 -9.79 6.47 -40.08
N ASP A 3 -9.00 7.46 -40.52
CA ASP A 3 -9.11 8.85 -40.06
C ASP A 3 -10.35 9.49 -40.72
N PRO A 4 -11.27 10.14 -39.97
CA PRO A 4 -12.42 10.83 -40.54
C PRO A 4 -12.08 11.98 -41.50
N GLY A 5 -10.85 12.51 -41.52
CA GLY A 5 -10.43 13.58 -42.44
C GLY A 5 -9.72 13.10 -43.70
N ASP A 6 -9.53 11.80 -43.88
CA ASP A 6 -8.77 11.24 -44.99
C ASP A 6 -9.64 11.05 -46.25
N THR A 7 -9.49 11.97 -47.20
CA THR A 7 -10.23 11.96 -48.46
C THR A 7 -9.82 10.83 -49.40
N SER A 8 -8.71 10.11 -49.14
CA SER A 8 -8.27 9.03 -50.01
C SER A 8 -9.21 7.82 -50.01
N PHE A 9 -10.04 7.68 -48.97
CA PHE A 9 -11.03 6.61 -48.84
C PHE A 9 -12.44 7.02 -49.26
N GLU A 10 -12.64 8.23 -49.79
CA GLU A 10 -13.98 8.73 -50.19
C GLU A 10 -14.70 7.72 -51.11
N GLY A 11 -15.91 7.31 -50.72
CA GLY A 11 -16.71 6.35 -51.49
C GLY A 11 -16.29 4.88 -51.33
N SER A 12 -15.26 4.58 -50.54
CA SER A 12 -14.82 3.20 -50.27
C SER A 12 -15.72 2.52 -49.23
N ASP A 13 -15.90 1.20 -49.36
CA ASP A 13 -16.61 0.42 -48.37
C ASP A 13 -15.78 0.23 -47.09
N ILE A 14 -16.41 0.51 -45.95
CA ILE A 14 -15.94 0.25 -44.60
C ILE A 14 -16.44 -1.12 -44.17
N GLY A 15 -15.50 -2.04 -43.93
CA GLY A 15 -15.76 -3.31 -43.25
C GLY A 15 -15.61 -3.18 -41.74
N PHE A 16 -16.55 -3.73 -40.99
CA PHE A 16 -16.48 -3.83 -39.52
C PHE A 16 -16.07 -5.23 -39.10
N PHE A 17 -15.24 -5.35 -38.05
CA PHE A 17 -14.72 -6.63 -37.58
C PHE A 17 -14.85 -6.74 -36.05
N LEU A 18 -15.24 -7.93 -35.57
CA LEU A 18 -15.21 -8.29 -34.16
C LEU A 18 -14.35 -9.54 -33.97
N ASN A 19 -13.21 -9.40 -33.29
CA ASN A 19 -12.25 -10.50 -33.09
C ASN A 19 -11.85 -11.21 -34.39
N GLY A 20 -11.73 -10.48 -35.49
CA GLY A 20 -11.39 -11.02 -36.83
C GLY A 20 -12.58 -11.54 -37.64
N ILE A 21 -13.79 -11.59 -37.07
CA ILE A 21 -15.01 -11.95 -37.80
C ILE A 21 -15.58 -10.70 -38.47
N PRO A 22 -15.80 -10.71 -39.80
CA PRO A 22 -16.41 -9.59 -40.50
C PRO A 22 -17.91 -9.48 -40.18
N ALA A 23 -18.42 -8.26 -40.05
CA ALA A 23 -19.85 -7.99 -40.02
C ALA A 23 -20.46 -8.16 -41.42
N ARG A 24 -21.78 -8.45 -41.47
CA ARG A 24 -22.54 -8.41 -42.73
C ARG A 24 -22.87 -6.99 -43.18
N THR A 25 -22.94 -6.06 -42.25
CA THR A 25 -23.18 -4.65 -42.53
C THR A 25 -21.89 -4.01 -43.01
N THR A 26 -21.95 -3.23 -44.09
CA THR A 26 -20.89 -2.32 -44.55
C THR A 26 -21.40 -0.89 -44.55
N ALA A 27 -20.50 0.09 -44.63
CA ALA A 27 -20.85 1.50 -44.79
C ALA A 27 -19.95 2.14 -45.84
N VAL A 28 -20.41 3.18 -46.53
CA VAL A 28 -19.57 3.94 -47.46
C VAL A 28 -18.88 5.06 -46.70
N TYR A 29 -17.55 5.14 -46.82
CA TYR A 29 -16.76 6.18 -46.19
C TYR A 29 -17.05 7.56 -46.82
N GLN A 30 -17.32 8.54 -45.94
CA GLN A 30 -17.56 9.94 -46.29
C GLN A 30 -16.69 10.81 -45.39
N SER A 31 -15.71 11.49 -45.99
CA SER A 31 -14.78 12.36 -45.28
C SER A 31 -15.53 13.50 -44.58
N GLY A 32 -15.14 13.77 -43.34
CA GLY A 32 -15.76 14.78 -42.47
C GLY A 32 -17.12 14.39 -41.91
N LYS A 33 -17.70 13.25 -42.30
CA LYS A 33 -18.97 12.76 -41.77
C LYS A 33 -18.74 11.76 -40.65
N LEU A 34 -19.37 12.03 -39.51
CA LEU A 34 -19.29 11.16 -38.34
C LEU A 34 -20.62 10.50 -38.06
N GLU A 35 -20.77 9.26 -38.51
CA GLU A 35 -21.90 8.42 -38.15
C GLU A 35 -21.50 7.50 -37.00
N ARG A 36 -22.23 7.58 -35.89
CA ARG A 36 -22.01 6.76 -34.70
C ARG A 36 -23.09 5.70 -34.49
N THR A 37 -24.17 5.78 -35.26
CA THR A 37 -25.33 4.91 -35.14
C THR A 37 -25.31 3.94 -36.31
N PHE A 38 -24.81 2.74 -36.08
CA PHE A 38 -24.80 1.66 -37.07
C PHE A 38 -25.33 0.38 -36.43
N ASP A 39 -26.26 -0.27 -37.11
CA ASP A 39 -26.67 -1.62 -36.77
C ASP A 39 -25.65 -2.60 -37.38
N ILE A 40 -24.66 -2.97 -36.58
CA ILE A 40 -23.60 -3.89 -36.98
C ILE A 40 -24.05 -5.32 -36.68
N LEU A 41 -24.29 -6.11 -37.73
CA LEU A 41 -24.76 -7.48 -37.61
C LEU A 41 -23.61 -8.49 -37.83
N PHE A 42 -23.39 -9.34 -36.84
CA PHE A 42 -22.50 -10.50 -36.93
C PHE A 42 -23.35 -11.79 -36.89
N THR A 43 -23.45 -12.50 -38.01
CA THR A 43 -24.21 -13.76 -38.08
C THR A 43 -23.36 -15.00 -37.82
N ASP A 44 -22.05 -14.88 -38.03
CA ASP A 44 -21.12 -16.02 -38.05
C ASP A 44 -20.26 -16.06 -36.78
N TYR A 45 -20.72 -15.39 -35.71
CA TYR A 45 -20.04 -15.45 -34.43
C TYR A 45 -20.25 -16.84 -33.82
N PRO A 46 -19.19 -17.56 -33.42
CA PRO A 46 -19.35 -18.89 -32.86
C PRO A 46 -20.18 -18.80 -31.58
N THR A 47 -21.34 -19.44 -31.57
CA THR A 47 -22.09 -19.66 -30.34
C THR A 47 -21.19 -20.46 -29.40
N PRO A 48 -20.94 -20.00 -28.16
CA PRO A 48 -20.12 -20.78 -27.23
C PRO A 48 -20.77 -22.16 -27.07
N LEU A 49 -20.00 -23.21 -27.37
CA LEU A 49 -20.44 -24.58 -27.10
C LEU A 49 -20.64 -24.71 -25.59
N PRO A 50 -21.73 -25.34 -25.10
CA PRO A 50 -21.90 -25.55 -23.67
C PRO A 50 -20.68 -26.30 -23.12
N THR A 51 -19.94 -25.65 -22.24
CA THR A 51 -18.83 -26.28 -21.54
C THR A 51 -19.39 -27.28 -20.55
N HIS A 52 -18.81 -28.49 -20.50
CA HIS A 52 -19.18 -29.45 -19.47
C HIS A 52 -18.91 -28.85 -18.09
N THR A 53 -19.95 -28.77 -17.26
CA THR A 53 -19.80 -28.42 -15.85
C THR A 53 -18.97 -29.51 -15.16
N PRO A 54 -17.87 -29.19 -14.47
CA PRO A 54 -17.11 -30.19 -13.73
C PRO A 54 -18.03 -30.84 -12.69
N ILE A 55 -18.02 -32.17 -12.62
CA ILE A 55 -18.74 -32.93 -11.59
C ILE A 55 -17.93 -32.78 -10.30
N PRO A 56 -18.54 -32.45 -9.14
CA PRO A 56 -17.81 -32.38 -7.89
C PRO A 56 -17.21 -33.75 -7.55
N THR A 57 -15.89 -33.80 -7.38
CA THR A 57 -15.19 -35.00 -6.92
C THR A 57 -15.29 -35.07 -5.39
N ASN A 58 -15.57 -36.27 -4.85
CA ASN A 58 -15.53 -36.47 -3.41
C ASN A 58 -14.12 -36.16 -2.87
N THR A 59 -14.02 -35.17 -1.97
CA THR A 59 -12.78 -34.89 -1.25
C THR A 59 -12.55 -35.99 -0.22
N PRO A 60 -11.35 -36.61 -0.15
CA PRO A 60 -11.06 -37.60 0.86
C PRO A 60 -11.18 -36.98 2.26
N ILE A 61 -11.88 -37.68 3.16
CA ILE A 61 -11.94 -37.31 4.58
C ILE A 61 -10.58 -37.65 5.22
N PRO A 62 -9.90 -36.70 5.88
CA PRO A 62 -8.65 -36.99 6.57
C PRO A 62 -8.90 -38.04 7.66
N THR A 63 -8.07 -39.08 7.69
CA THR A 63 -8.13 -40.11 8.73
C THR A 63 -7.55 -39.52 10.03
N PRO A 64 -8.24 -39.65 11.18
CA PRO A 64 -7.67 -39.19 12.45
C PRO A 64 -6.36 -39.93 12.71
N THR A 65 -5.28 -39.16 12.88
CA THR A 65 -3.96 -39.71 13.23
C THR A 65 -3.83 -39.69 14.75
N ASN A 66 -3.44 -40.82 15.35
CA ASN A 66 -3.19 -40.87 16.78
C ASN A 66 -1.97 -39.99 17.12
N THR A 67 -2.19 -38.91 17.86
CA THR A 67 -1.10 -38.11 18.44
C THR A 67 -0.47 -38.91 19.59
N PRO A 68 0.85 -39.13 19.60
CA PRO A 68 1.51 -39.81 20.71
C PRO A 68 1.30 -39.05 22.02
N ALA A 69 1.04 -39.79 23.10
CA ALA A 69 0.93 -39.22 24.44
C ALA A 69 2.28 -38.61 24.87
N PRO A 70 2.27 -37.50 25.63
CA PRO A 70 3.50 -36.90 26.13
C PRO A 70 4.26 -37.89 27.03
N THR A 71 5.54 -38.08 26.75
CA THR A 71 6.43 -38.90 27.59
C THR A 71 6.70 -38.16 28.90
N PRO A 72 6.60 -38.80 30.08
CA PRO A 72 6.92 -38.15 31.35
C PRO A 72 8.40 -37.76 31.38
N THR A 73 8.67 -36.47 31.56
CA THR A 73 10.02 -35.96 31.72
C THR A 73 10.45 -36.12 33.17
N HIS A 74 11.64 -36.68 33.41
CA HIS A 74 12.21 -36.77 34.75
C HIS A 74 12.53 -35.36 35.28
N THR A 75 11.96 -35.00 36.42
CA THR A 75 12.31 -33.77 37.15
C THR A 75 13.75 -33.89 37.68
N PRO A 76 14.65 -32.94 37.39
CA PRO A 76 16.02 -33.00 37.90
C PRO A 76 16.04 -32.93 39.43
N VAL A 77 16.82 -33.83 40.04
CA VAL A 77 17.11 -33.82 41.47
C VAL A 77 18.06 -32.65 41.76
N PRO A 78 17.79 -31.80 42.77
CA PRO A 78 18.66 -30.67 43.08
C PRO A 78 20.06 -31.16 43.51
N PRO A 79 21.14 -30.45 43.13
CA PRO A 79 22.49 -30.83 43.51
C PRO A 79 22.67 -30.74 45.03
N THR A 80 23.37 -31.73 45.58
CA THR A 80 23.82 -31.76 46.97
C THR A 80 24.84 -30.65 47.22
N SER A 81 24.78 -30.04 48.41
CA SER A 81 25.60 -28.89 48.80
C SER A 81 27.10 -29.19 48.70
N THR A 82 27.80 -28.39 47.90
CA THR A 82 29.27 -28.39 47.75
C THR A 82 29.94 -28.03 49.08
N PRO A 83 30.99 -28.75 49.52
CA PRO A 83 31.73 -28.41 50.73
C PRO A 83 32.39 -27.02 50.61
N ALA A 84 32.44 -26.30 51.73
CA ALA A 84 32.98 -24.94 51.80
C ALA A 84 34.49 -24.90 51.48
N PRO A 85 34.98 -23.85 50.79
CA PRO A 85 36.39 -23.74 50.42
C PRO A 85 37.27 -23.62 51.66
N THR A 86 38.39 -24.34 51.64
CA THR A 86 39.44 -24.25 52.68
C THR A 86 40.27 -23.00 52.43
N GLN A 87 40.37 -22.12 53.44
CA GLN A 87 41.13 -20.88 53.37
C GLN A 87 42.61 -21.17 53.07
N THR A 88 43.11 -20.64 51.95
CA THR A 88 44.53 -20.72 51.58
C THR A 88 45.30 -19.60 52.30
N PRO A 89 46.45 -19.88 52.94
CA PRO A 89 47.21 -18.85 53.63
C PRO A 89 47.69 -17.76 52.65
N ILE A 90 47.51 -16.50 53.05
CA ILE A 90 47.95 -15.32 52.29
C ILE A 90 49.48 -15.19 52.39
N PRO A 91 50.20 -15.04 51.26
CA PRO A 91 51.64 -14.79 51.29
C PRO A 91 51.95 -13.39 51.86
N THR A 92 52.98 -13.32 52.70
CA THR A 92 53.49 -12.07 53.28
C THR A 92 54.14 -11.20 52.19
N PRO A 93 53.81 -9.90 52.09
CA PRO A 93 54.40 -9.04 51.07
C PRO A 93 55.91 -8.85 51.31
N VAL A 94 56.69 -9.00 50.25
CA VAL A 94 58.11 -8.64 50.20
C VAL A 94 58.20 -7.13 49.90
N PRO A 95 59.05 -6.36 50.60
CA PRO A 95 59.18 -4.93 50.33
C PRO A 95 59.77 -4.68 48.94
N THR A 96 59.05 -3.94 48.12
CA THR A 96 59.47 -3.50 46.78
C THR A 96 60.18 -2.15 46.90
N ASN A 97 61.38 -2.03 46.32
CA ASN A 97 62.08 -0.74 46.23
C ASN A 97 61.36 0.17 45.23
N THR A 98 60.87 1.31 45.71
CA THR A 98 60.19 2.33 44.91
C THR A 98 61.21 3.08 44.05
N PRO A 99 61.08 3.12 42.71
CA PRO A 99 61.94 3.94 41.87
C PRO A 99 61.65 5.44 42.08
N VAL A 100 62.71 6.25 42.02
CA VAL A 100 62.67 7.72 42.13
C VAL A 100 62.05 8.30 40.85
N PRO A 101 61.06 9.22 40.91
CA PRO A 101 60.46 9.79 39.73
C PRO A 101 61.40 10.75 39.00
N THR A 102 61.53 10.58 37.69
CA THR A 102 62.20 11.51 36.76
C THR A 102 61.27 12.69 36.46
N PRO A 103 61.72 13.95 36.52
CA PRO A 103 60.86 15.10 36.20
C PRO A 103 60.59 15.19 34.69
N THR A 104 59.32 15.21 34.31
CA THR A 104 58.84 15.41 32.93
C THR A 104 58.45 16.87 32.74
N SER A 105 59.06 17.57 31.78
CA SER A 105 58.69 18.95 31.41
C SER A 105 57.33 19.00 30.71
N ALA A 106 56.47 19.91 31.16
CA ALA A 106 55.16 20.19 30.57
C ALA A 106 55.31 20.98 29.25
N LEU A 107 54.63 20.52 28.20
CA LEU A 107 54.48 21.26 26.95
C LEU A 107 53.24 22.18 27.01
N VAL A 108 53.39 23.37 26.46
CA VAL A 108 52.41 24.48 26.42
C VAL A 108 51.28 24.17 25.42
N PRO A 109 49.99 24.31 25.78
CA PRO A 109 48.90 24.17 24.82
C PRO A 109 48.74 25.41 23.93
N THR A 110 48.63 25.17 22.62
CA THR A 110 48.35 26.18 21.58
C THR A 110 46.87 26.60 21.62
N PRO A 111 46.52 27.90 21.50
CA PRO A 111 45.13 28.35 21.56
C PRO A 111 44.33 28.08 20.28
N VAL A 112 43.07 27.69 20.45
CA VAL A 112 42.07 27.49 19.37
C VAL A 112 41.33 28.81 19.10
N PRO A 113 41.17 29.26 17.85
CA PRO A 113 40.39 30.46 17.52
C PRO A 113 38.87 30.23 17.57
N ALA A 114 38.14 31.16 18.19
CA ALA A 114 36.68 31.23 18.18
C ALA A 114 36.18 31.92 16.90
N THR A 115 35.14 31.37 16.28
CA THR A 115 34.44 32.01 15.14
C THR A 115 33.03 32.48 15.60
N PRO A 116 32.62 33.73 15.27
CA PRO A 116 31.42 34.37 15.79
C PRO A 116 30.14 34.10 14.98
N VAL A 117 29.02 34.21 15.69
CA VAL A 117 27.63 34.32 15.23
C VAL A 117 27.36 35.67 14.53
N GLN A 118 26.51 35.70 13.48
CA GLN A 118 25.49 36.75 13.30
C GLN A 118 24.53 36.58 12.11
N SER A 119 23.25 36.85 12.43
CA SER A 119 22.26 37.71 11.76
C SER A 119 21.53 37.33 10.45
N GLU A 120 20.23 37.10 10.66
CA GLU A 120 19.03 37.36 9.84
C GLU A 120 19.00 38.74 9.15
N PRO A 121 18.40 38.86 7.94
CA PRO A 121 17.21 39.71 7.81
C PRO A 121 16.10 39.19 6.85
N THR A 122 14.86 39.54 7.22
CA THR A 122 13.62 39.89 6.46
C THR A 122 13.59 39.79 4.93
N PRO A 123 12.42 39.42 4.36
CA PRO A 123 11.96 40.14 3.16
C PRO A 123 10.50 40.64 3.19
N THR A 124 10.36 41.86 2.67
CA THR A 124 9.11 42.58 2.37
C THR A 124 8.70 42.35 0.90
N ALA A 125 7.41 42.04 0.71
CA ALA A 125 6.49 42.24 -0.43
C ALA A 125 6.97 42.10 -1.89
N THR A 126 6.13 41.47 -2.74
CA THR A 126 5.51 42.08 -3.94
C THR A 126 4.70 41.04 -4.73
N ALA A 127 3.41 41.32 -4.91
CA ALA A 127 2.56 40.75 -5.97
C ALA A 127 2.72 41.62 -7.23
N PRO A 128 2.55 41.08 -8.45
CA PRO A 128 1.19 41.03 -9.02
C PRO A 128 0.89 39.77 -9.85
N ALA A 129 -0.38 39.69 -10.21
CA ALA A 129 -1.08 38.66 -10.98
C ALA A 129 -0.51 38.41 -12.40
N GLU A 130 -0.56 37.17 -12.87
CA GLU A 130 -1.58 36.64 -13.79
C GLU A 130 -1.05 35.38 -14.49
N GLU A 131 -1.95 34.39 -14.53
CA GLU A 131 -2.18 33.43 -15.62
C GLU A 131 -1.12 32.38 -16.03
N SER A 132 -1.64 31.18 -16.33
CA SER A 132 -0.98 30.01 -16.95
C SER A 132 -0.22 29.08 -16.00
N GLY A 133 -0.54 27.80 -15.79
CA GLY A 133 -1.48 26.89 -16.43
C GLY A 133 -0.96 25.44 -16.22
N GLY A 134 -1.81 24.54 -15.70
CA GLY A 134 -1.63 23.07 -15.69
C GLY A 134 -0.57 22.53 -14.69
N CYS A 135 -0.78 21.46 -13.92
CA CYS A 135 -1.60 20.27 -14.10
C CYS A 135 -2.15 19.80 -12.74
N PHE A 136 -3.43 20.04 -12.45
CA PHE A 136 -4.18 19.30 -11.45
C PHE A 136 -5.36 18.64 -12.16
N SER A 137 -5.37 17.31 -12.20
CA SER A 137 -6.51 16.52 -12.64
C SER A 137 -7.62 16.64 -11.59
N ALA A 138 -8.46 17.66 -11.71
CA ALA A 138 -9.78 17.67 -11.11
C ALA A 138 -10.69 16.79 -11.97
N ALA A 139 -10.93 15.56 -11.53
CA ALA A 139 -12.07 14.79 -11.99
C ALA A 139 -13.34 15.56 -11.60
N GLN A 140 -14.05 16.07 -12.60
CA GLN A 140 -15.39 16.63 -12.48
C GLN A 140 -16.35 15.51 -12.04
N VAL A 141 -16.56 15.35 -10.73
CA VAL A 141 -17.61 14.48 -10.19
C VAL A 141 -18.85 15.33 -10.00
N SER A 142 -19.89 15.04 -10.77
CA SER A 142 -21.18 15.73 -10.74
C SER A 142 -21.77 15.73 -9.32
N PRO A 143 -22.36 16.84 -8.84
CA PRO A 143 -22.86 16.98 -7.46
C PRO A 143 -24.03 16.06 -7.10
N LEU A 144 -24.61 15.35 -8.08
CA LEU A 144 -25.77 14.48 -7.89
C LEU A 144 -25.42 13.11 -7.27
N THR A 145 -24.18 12.62 -7.40
CA THR A 145 -23.77 11.30 -6.87
C THR A 145 -23.22 11.37 -5.44
N GLY A 146 -22.68 12.53 -5.03
CA GLY A 146 -22.15 12.72 -3.66
C GLY A 146 -23.23 12.71 -2.57
N ALA A 147 -24.41 13.27 -2.87
CA ALA A 147 -25.51 13.34 -1.92
C ALA A 147 -26.12 11.97 -1.59
N VAL A 148 -26.14 11.04 -2.55
CA VAL A 148 -26.70 9.70 -2.35
C VAL A 148 -25.83 8.87 -1.40
N ASN A 149 -24.50 8.91 -1.55
CA ASN A 149 -23.59 8.22 -0.63
C ASN A 149 -23.63 8.79 0.80
N ALA A 150 -23.77 10.12 0.95
CA ALA A 150 -23.94 10.74 2.25
C ALA A 150 -25.28 10.33 2.91
N LEU A 151 -26.37 10.28 2.14
CA LEU A 151 -27.68 9.83 2.62
C LEU A 151 -27.65 8.36 3.03
N LEU A 152 -26.99 7.50 2.25
CA LEU A 152 -26.88 6.06 2.51
C LEU A 152 -26.06 5.76 3.79
N LEU A 153 -25.07 6.59 4.10
CA LEU A 153 -24.28 6.47 5.33
C LEU A 153 -25.00 7.02 6.58
N MET A 154 -25.80 8.09 6.44
CA MET A 154 -26.42 8.76 7.58
C MET A 154 -27.81 8.23 7.96
N ALA A 155 -28.55 7.65 7.01
CA ALA A 155 -29.89 7.10 7.25
C ALA A 155 -29.93 6.00 8.34
N PRO A 156 -29.06 4.97 8.35
CA PRO A 156 -29.11 3.93 9.38
C PRO A 156 -28.74 4.45 10.78
N LEU A 157 -27.81 5.41 10.86
CA LEU A 157 -27.42 6.03 12.13
C LEU A 157 -28.54 6.87 12.73
N GLY A 158 -29.25 7.65 11.89
CA GLY A 158 -30.41 8.43 12.31
C GLY A 158 -31.57 7.56 12.82
N LEU A 159 -31.86 6.45 12.15
CA LEU A 159 -32.91 5.50 12.57
C LEU A 159 -32.59 4.87 13.94
N ILE A 160 -31.34 4.46 14.17
CA ILE A 160 -30.91 3.90 15.46
C ILE A 160 -31.03 4.93 16.59
N PHE A 161 -30.63 6.17 16.34
CA PHE A 161 -30.74 7.25 17.33
C PHE A 161 -32.21 7.62 17.62
N GLY A 162 -33.06 7.63 16.59
CA GLY A 162 -34.50 7.87 16.73
C GLY A 162 -35.21 6.76 17.53
N LEU A 163 -34.92 5.49 17.25
CA LEU A 163 -35.49 4.37 18.01
C LEU A 163 -34.99 4.34 19.45
N ARG A 164 -33.75 4.76 19.72
CA ARG A 164 -33.21 4.90 21.07
C ARG A 164 -33.81 6.05 21.87
N SER A 165 -34.11 7.18 21.23
CA SER A 165 -34.71 8.33 21.90
C SER A 165 -36.20 8.12 22.17
N ALA A 166 -36.93 7.45 21.27
CA ALA A 166 -38.33 7.06 21.49
C ALA A 166 -38.46 6.10 22.68
N ARG A 167 -37.63 5.06 22.76
CA ARG A 167 -37.63 4.11 23.90
C ARG A 167 -37.23 4.73 25.25
N ARG A 168 -36.53 5.87 25.25
CA ARG A 168 -36.20 6.61 26.48
C ARG A 168 -37.31 7.55 26.95
N ARG A 169 -38.29 7.85 26.11
CA ARG A 169 -39.45 8.69 26.48
C ARG A 169 -40.62 7.88 27.04
N GLU A 170 -40.61 6.55 26.87
CA GLU A 170 -41.65 5.62 27.35
C GLU A 170 -41.28 4.92 28.68
N ARG A 171 -40.21 5.36 29.35
CA ARG A 171 -39.84 4.97 30.72
C ARG A 171 -39.78 6.21 31.59
#